data_AF-A0A6J4T1E6-F1
#
_entry.id   AF-A0A6J4T1E6-F1
#
_cell.length_a   1.000
_cell.length_b   1.000
_cell.length_c   1.000
_cell.angle_alpha   90.00
_cell.angle_beta   90.00
_cell.angle_gamma   90.00
#
_symmetry.space_group_name_H-M   'P 1'
#
loop_
_entity.id
_entity.type
_entity.pdbx_description
1 polymer ?
#
loop_
_entity_poly.entity_id
_entity_poly.type
_entity_poly.pdbx_seq_one_letter_code
_entity_poly.pdbx_strand_id
1 'polypeptide(L)'
;MSKPLLISDCDEVLLHMLTHFAEWLGESHGYDFALDQSDFRSAIRHRTSGELIEEERIWPLLDGFFDSEMHRQNVVPGAVEALTEIGKQADIVILTNLGDEYQASRIEQLEA
;
A
#
# COMPACT_ATOMS: atom_id res chain seq x y z
N MET A 1 3.92 31.07 -16.83
CA MET A 1 2.80 30.44 -16.09
C MET A 1 3.38 29.28 -15.30
N SER A 2 2.92 29.03 -14.07
CA SER A 2 3.28 27.83 -13.33
C SER A 2 2.66 26.61 -14.01
N LYS A 3 3.34 25.47 -13.96
CA LYS A 3 2.75 24.20 -14.40
C LYS A 3 1.54 23.87 -13.52
N PRO A 4 0.54 23.12 -14.03
CA PRO A 4 -0.47 22.48 -13.19
C PRO A 4 0.18 21.51 -12.18
N LEU A 5 -0.51 21.23 -11.08
CA LEU A 5 -0.09 20.26 -10.07
C LEU A 5 -0.99 19.02 -10.14
N LEU A 6 -0.40 17.84 -10.30
CA LEU A 6 -1.05 16.55 -10.05
C LEU A 6 -0.69 16.09 -8.64
N ILE A 7 -1.71 15.74 -7.86
CA ILE A 7 -1.54 15.02 -6.59
C ILE A 7 -2.03 13.60 -6.82
N SER A 8 -1.19 12.61 -6.52
CA SER A 8 -1.54 11.20 -6.60
C SER A 8 -1.39 10.54 -5.24
N ASP A 9 -2.32 9.66 -4.91
CA ASP A 9 -2.12 8.67 -3.86
C ASP A 9 -1.08 7.62 -4.30
N CYS A 10 -0.64 6.78 -3.38
CA CYS A 10 0.43 5.80 -3.60
C CYS A 10 -0.08 4.36 -3.56
N ASP A 11 -0.60 3.88 -2.43
CA ASP A 11 -1.02 2.50 -2.26
C ASP A 11 -2.30 2.22 -3.06
N GLU A 12 -2.31 1.11 -3.81
CA GLU A 12 -3.32 0.74 -4.82
C GLU A 12 -3.52 1.73 -5.98
N VAL A 13 -2.66 2.74 -6.11
CA VAL A 13 -2.65 3.69 -7.24
C VAL A 13 -1.35 3.59 -8.04
N LEU A 14 -0.21 3.67 -7.36
CA LEU A 14 1.13 3.53 -7.93
C LEU A 14 1.76 2.19 -7.60
N LEU A 15 1.43 1.63 -6.42
CA LEU A 15 1.98 0.38 -5.93
C LEU A 15 0.86 -0.55 -5.47
N HIS A 16 0.90 -1.81 -5.89
CA HIS A 16 0.03 -2.86 -5.35
C HIS A 16 0.45 -3.15 -3.92
N MET A 17 -0.47 -2.96 -2.96
CA MET A 17 -0.24 -3.15 -1.53
C MET A 17 -1.04 -4.34 -1.00
N LEU A 18 -2.34 -4.40 -1.30
CA LEU A 18 -3.30 -5.32 -0.69
C LEU A 18 -2.98 -6.79 -0.98
N THR A 19 -2.53 -7.09 -2.21
CA THR A 19 -2.15 -8.46 -2.58
C THR A 19 -0.95 -8.92 -1.75
N HIS A 20 0.07 -8.08 -1.60
CA HIS A 20 1.27 -8.44 -0.82
C HIS A 20 1.01 -8.43 0.68
N PHE A 21 0.13 -7.56 1.16
CA PHE A 21 -0.36 -7.60 2.53
C PHE A 21 -1.09 -8.92 2.82
N ALA A 22 -1.97 -9.36 1.92
CA ALA A 22 -2.68 -10.64 2.05
C ALA A 22 -1.72 -11.84 2.07
N GLU A 23 -0.70 -11.83 1.18
CA GLU A 23 0.35 -12.85 1.16
C GLU A 23 1.12 -12.89 2.48
N TRP A 24 1.61 -11.74 2.95
CA TRP A 24 2.36 -11.63 4.20
C TRP A 24 1.54 -12.04 5.43
N LEU A 25 0.27 -11.66 5.49
CA LEU A 25 -0.65 -12.12 6.54
C LEU A 25 -0.78 -13.64 6.56
N GLY A 26 -0.84 -14.27 5.39
CA GLY A 26 -0.89 -15.72 5.26
C GLY A 26 0.40 -16.41 5.67
N GLU A 27 1.54 -15.92 5.16
CA GLU A 27 2.88 -16.49 5.36
C GLU A 27 3.36 -16.34 6.81
N SER A 28 3.22 -15.14 7.38
CA SER A 28 3.87 -14.77 8.65
C SER A 28 2.93 -14.85 9.85
N HIS A 29 1.61 -14.71 9.65
CA HIS A 29 0.65 -14.56 10.74
C HIS A 29 -0.47 -15.60 10.78
N GLY A 30 -0.60 -16.42 9.74
CA GLY A 30 -1.66 -17.44 9.67
C GLY A 30 -3.06 -16.86 9.52
N TYR A 31 -3.16 -15.69 8.88
CA TYR A 31 -4.43 -15.01 8.59
C TYR A 31 -4.78 -15.11 7.10
N ASP A 32 -6.06 -14.96 6.79
CA ASP A 32 -6.58 -14.73 5.44
C ASP A 32 -7.12 -13.32 5.33
N PHE A 33 -6.87 -12.67 4.19
CA PHE A 33 -7.37 -11.34 3.87
C PHE A 33 -8.37 -11.41 2.71
N ALA A 34 -9.59 -10.95 2.95
CA ALA A 34 -10.65 -10.90 1.95
C ALA A 34 -10.56 -9.60 1.14
N LEU A 35 -9.93 -9.67 -0.05
CA LEU A 35 -9.73 -8.54 -0.96
C LEU A 35 -11.05 -7.92 -1.49
N ASP A 36 -12.17 -8.63 -1.36
CA ASP A 36 -13.50 -8.16 -1.79
C ASP A 36 -14.23 -7.34 -0.71
N GLN A 37 -13.66 -7.22 0.49
CA GLN A 37 -14.22 -6.42 1.57
C GLN A 37 -13.71 -4.98 1.51
N SER A 38 -14.62 -4.02 1.66
CA SER A 38 -14.27 -2.60 1.65
C SER A 38 -13.74 -2.07 2.98
N ASP A 39 -13.85 -2.83 4.07
CA ASP A 39 -13.37 -2.45 5.40
C ASP A 39 -12.34 -3.47 5.91
N PHE A 40 -11.14 -2.98 6.24
CA PHE A 40 -10.07 -3.80 6.83
C PHE A 40 -10.53 -4.51 8.10
N ARG A 41 -11.46 -3.91 8.87
CA ARG A 41 -12.01 -4.49 10.11
C ARG A 41 -12.75 -5.80 9.90
N SER A 42 -13.33 -6.01 8.73
CA SER A 42 -14.06 -7.23 8.39
C SER A 42 -13.29 -8.13 7.41
N ALA A 43 -12.11 -7.71 6.97
CA ALA A 43 -11.35 -8.36 5.92
C ALA A 43 -10.37 -9.44 6.42
N ILE A 44 -9.93 -9.37 7.69
CA ILE A 44 -8.89 -10.30 8.21
C ILE A 44 -9.51 -11.38 9.09
N ARG A 45 -9.17 -12.65 8.80
CA ARG A 45 -9.66 -13.82 9.53
C ARG A 45 -8.55 -14.79 9.90
N HIS A 46 -8.75 -15.51 10.99
CA HIS A 46 -7.94 -16.70 11.30
C HIS A 46 -8.11 -17.74 10.19
N ARG A 47 -7.02 -18.18 9.56
CA ARG A 47 -7.04 -19.22 8.52
C ARG A 47 -7.64 -20.54 9.03
N THR A 48 -7.44 -20.85 10.31
CA THR A 48 -7.87 -22.12 10.92
C THR A 48 -9.34 -22.14 11.33
N SER A 49 -9.86 -21.06 11.90
CA SER A 49 -11.25 -20.99 12.40
C SER A 49 -12.21 -20.23 11.47
N GLY A 50 -11.70 -19.38 10.59
CA GLY A 50 -12.51 -18.45 9.77
C GLY A 50 -13.10 -17.28 10.55
N GLU A 51 -12.83 -17.19 11.85
CA GLU A 51 -13.29 -16.09 12.71
C GLU A 51 -12.51 -14.80 12.43
N LEU A 52 -13.16 -13.65 12.64
CA LEU A 52 -12.49 -12.37 12.57
C LEU A 52 -11.40 -12.27 13.64
N ILE A 53 -10.29 -11.62 13.30
CA ILE A 53 -9.29 -11.25 14.32
C ILE A 53 -9.80 -10.08 15.16
N GLU A 54 -9.17 -9.85 16.32
CA GLU A 54 -9.50 -8.70 17.16
C GLU A 54 -9.14 -7.38 16.45
N GLU A 55 -10.01 -6.37 16.53
CA GLU A 55 -9.83 -5.09 15.83
C GLU A 55 -8.52 -4.40 16.23
N GLU A 56 -8.12 -4.54 17.49
CA GLU A 56 -6.90 -3.97 18.04
C GLU A 56 -5.62 -4.54 17.40
N ARG A 57 -5.72 -5.67 16.69
CA ARG A 57 -4.59 -6.32 15.99
C ARG A 57 -4.40 -5.82 14.57
N ILE A 58 -5.39 -5.16 13.98
CA ILE A 58 -5.39 -4.80 12.56
C ILE A 58 -4.35 -3.73 12.24
N TRP A 59 -4.33 -2.64 13.01
CA TRP A 59 -3.38 -1.55 12.79
C TRP A 59 -1.93 -1.97 13.06
N PRO A 60 -1.61 -2.71 14.15
CA PRO A 60 -0.27 -3.26 14.34
C PRO A 60 0.20 -4.19 13.22
N LEU A 61 -0.72 -4.90 12.53
CA LEU A 61 -0.36 -5.71 11.37
C LEU A 61 -0.02 -4.85 10.15
N LEU A 62 -0.76 -3.76 9.93
CA LEU A 62 -0.44 -2.79 8.88
C LEU A 62 0.91 -2.12 9.13
N ASP A 63 1.16 -1.65 10.36
CA ASP A 63 2.44 -1.06 10.75
C ASP A 63 3.58 -2.07 10.53
N GLY A 64 3.42 -3.31 11.01
CA GLY A 64 4.42 -4.36 10.83
C GLY A 64 4.69 -4.72 9.36
N PHE A 65 3.68 -4.62 8.50
CA PHE A 65 3.85 -4.78 7.06
C PHE A 65 4.70 -3.64 6.48
N PHE A 66 4.43 -2.38 6.82
CA PHE A 66 5.24 -1.26 6.35
C PHE A 66 6.65 -1.25 6.96
N ASP A 67 6.84 -1.77 8.18
CA ASP A 67 8.16 -1.89 8.79
C ASP A 67 9.07 -2.90 8.08
N SER A 68 8.51 -3.96 7.50
CA SER A 68 9.30 -5.12 7.03
C SER A 68 9.14 -5.47 5.56
N GLU A 69 8.06 -5.05 4.91
CA GLU A 69 7.66 -5.56 3.59
C GLU A 69 7.45 -4.46 2.54
N MET A 70 7.90 -3.22 2.77
CA MET A 70 7.78 -2.16 1.74
C MET A 70 8.31 -2.62 0.38
N HIS A 71 9.46 -3.30 0.37
CA HIS A 71 10.12 -3.82 -0.83
C HIS A 71 9.29 -4.82 -1.65
N ARG A 72 8.22 -5.42 -1.08
CA ARG A 72 7.36 -6.37 -1.82
C ARG A 72 6.37 -5.68 -2.74
N GLN A 73 6.08 -4.39 -2.55
CA GLN A 73 5.00 -3.73 -3.29
C GLN A 73 5.43 -3.45 -4.74
N ASN A 74 4.74 -4.11 -5.68
CA ASN A 74 5.01 -3.98 -7.11
C ASN A 74 4.31 -2.77 -7.72
N VAL A 75 4.89 -2.19 -8.75
CA VAL A 75 4.31 -1.07 -9.50
C VAL A 75 3.00 -1.48 -10.19
N VAL A 76 1.98 -0.61 -10.10
CA VAL A 76 0.73 -0.76 -10.84
C VAL A 76 1.01 -0.61 -12.34
N PRO A 77 0.57 -1.54 -13.21
CA PRO A 77 0.83 -1.48 -14.65
C PRO A 77 0.40 -0.14 -15.27
N GLY A 78 1.32 0.52 -15.98
CA GLY A 78 1.06 1.81 -16.63
C GLY A 78 1.27 3.05 -15.76
N ALA A 79 1.49 2.90 -14.44
CA ALA A 79 1.65 4.03 -13.53
C ALA A 79 2.89 4.86 -13.87
N VAL A 80 4.03 4.20 -14.10
CA VAL A 80 5.30 4.87 -14.43
C VAL A 80 5.20 5.60 -15.76
N GLU A 81 4.63 4.96 -16.78
CA GLU A 81 4.43 5.57 -18.10
C GLU A 81 3.50 6.79 -18.01
N ALA A 82 2.39 6.67 -17.27
CA ALA A 82 1.44 7.76 -17.09
C ALA A 82 2.07 8.95 -16.36
N LEU A 83 2.77 8.72 -15.24
CA LEU A 83 3.46 9.79 -14.51
C LEU A 83 4.57 10.42 -15.34
N THR A 84 5.30 9.63 -16.14
CA THR A 84 6.33 10.14 -17.06
C THR A 84 5.73 11.08 -18.10
N GLU A 85 4.60 10.72 -18.72
CA GLU A 85 3.93 11.59 -19.70
C GLU A 85 3.32 12.84 -19.06
N ILE A 86 2.70 12.71 -17.88
CA ILE A 86 2.12 13.83 -17.16
C ILE A 86 3.19 14.80 -16.67
N GLY A 87 4.33 14.30 -16.19
CA GLY A 87 5.46 15.11 -15.67
C GLY A 87 6.07 16.06 -16.72
N LYS A 88 5.86 15.79 -18.01
CA LYS A 88 6.22 16.72 -19.10
C LYS A 88 5.45 18.04 -19.00
N GLN A 89 4.24 18.02 -18.42
CA GLN A 89 3.30 19.13 -18.44
C GLN A 89 2.88 19.62 -17.05
N ALA A 90 2.98 18.78 -16.02
CA ALA A 90 2.59 19.08 -14.64
C ALA A 90 3.72 18.79 -13.65
N ASP A 91 3.70 19.48 -12.51
CA ASP A 91 4.45 19.06 -11.32
C ASP A 91 3.65 17.94 -10.63
N ILE A 92 4.34 16.94 -10.07
CA ILE A 92 3.71 15.76 -9.47
C ILE A 92 4.10 15.69 -7.99
N VAL A 93 3.10 15.53 -7.12
CA VAL A 93 3.27 15.26 -5.70
C VAL A 93 2.58 13.94 -5.37
N ILE A 94 3.32 13.04 -4.72
CA ILE A 94 2.74 11.83 -4.15
C ILE A 94 2.35 12.16 -2.71
N LEU A 95 1.07 11.97 -2.38
CA LEU A 95 0.50 12.23 -1.07
C LEU A 95 -0.12 10.95 -0.53
N THR A 96 0.48 10.38 0.51
CA THR A 96 0.06 9.13 1.15
C THR A 96 -0.31 9.39 2.61
N ASN A 97 -1.14 8.52 3.19
CA ASN A 97 -1.48 8.52 4.61
C ASN A 97 -0.50 7.72 5.47
N LEU A 98 0.61 7.22 4.91
CA LEU A 98 1.68 6.61 5.70
C LEU A 98 2.29 7.60 6.68
N GLY A 99 2.72 7.09 7.82
CA GLY A 99 3.44 7.86 8.83
C GLY A 99 4.74 8.45 8.28
N ASP A 100 5.14 9.60 8.83
CA ASP A 100 6.34 10.35 8.41
C ASP A 100 7.61 9.49 8.50
N GLU A 101 7.65 8.52 9.41
CA GLU A 101 8.73 7.55 9.59
C GLU A 101 8.99 6.69 8.34
N TYR A 102 7.98 6.44 7.50
CA TYR A 102 8.10 5.66 6.28
C TYR A 102 8.45 6.50 5.05
N GLN A 103 8.54 7.83 5.20
CA GLN A 103 8.76 8.74 4.07
C GLN A 103 10.02 8.40 3.28
N ALA A 104 11.14 8.16 3.97
CA ALA A 104 12.41 7.86 3.33
C ALA A 104 12.35 6.56 2.52
N SER A 105 11.82 5.49 3.12
CA SER A 105 11.65 4.19 2.46
C SER A 105 10.69 4.27 1.29
N ARG A 106 9.62 5.08 1.39
CA ARG A 106 8.69 5.31 0.29
C ARG A 106 9.36 6.03 -0.89
N ILE A 107 10.22 7.02 -0.62
CA ILE A 107 10.99 7.70 -1.67
C ILE A 107 11.91 6.69 -2.38
N GLU A 108 12.70 5.93 -1.63
CA GLU A 108 13.61 4.93 -2.19
C GLU A 108 12.88 3.93 -3.09
N GLN A 109 11.70 3.48 -2.66
CA GLN A 109 10.88 2.56 -3.44
C GLN A 109 10.34 3.16 -4.75
N LEU A 110 10.01 4.46 -4.76
CA LEU A 110 9.49 5.13 -5.95
C LEU A 110 10.61 5.57 -6.91
N GLU A 111 11.87 5.58 -6.46
CA GLU A 111 13.05 5.88 -7.28
C GLU A 111 13.68 4.63 -7.94
N ALA A 112 13.36 3.43 -7.46
CA ALA A 112 13.87 2.14 -7.93
C ALA A 112 13.28 1.70 -9.30
#